data_AF-A0A2J6HWI1-F1
#
_entry.id   AF-A0A2J6HWI1-F1
#
_cell.length_a   1.000
_cell.length_b   1.000
_cell.length_c   1.000
_cell.angle_alpha   90.00
_cell.angle_beta   90.00
_cell.angle_gamma   90.00
#
_symmetry.space_group_name_H-M   'P 1'
#
loop_
_entity.id
_entity.type
_entity.pdbx_description
1 polymer ?
#
loop_
_entity_poly.entity_id
_entity_poly.type
_entity_poly.pdbx_seq_one_letter_code
_entity_poly.pdbx_strand_id
1 'polypeptide(L)'
;MDSLEKYIIDNRQEFNNVEPPADLFEGIAFEADEQVTIPLYKKIARWSVRAAAAILIFASAWFLNDLRDHNDQVANIDDQSLEIIKELKEAEAFYNARITHNKHRIASFASNNPGIIESVNTDLEQLDAVYKELKDDLGDNAANQEIVEAMIQNYRLKLDILEEILQQLEEKSNTNKKESISYEL
;
A
#
# COMPACT_ATOMS: atom_id res chain seq x y z
N MET A 1 -26.23 45.09 34.14
CA MET A 1 -24.88 44.51 34.12
C MET A 1 -24.99 43.12 34.69
N ASP A 2 -24.59 42.14 33.89
CA ASP A 2 -24.69 40.72 34.24
C ASP A 2 -23.57 40.36 35.24
N SER A 3 -23.80 39.33 36.05
CA SER A 3 -22.85 38.88 37.08
C SER A 3 -21.51 38.44 36.49
N LEU A 4 -21.55 37.82 35.30
CA LEU A 4 -20.39 37.37 34.55
C LEU A 4 -19.58 38.54 33.97
N GLU A 5 -20.28 39.55 33.45
CA GLU A 5 -19.66 40.75 32.87
C GLU A 5 -18.84 41.50 33.93
N LYS A 6 -19.38 41.62 35.14
CA LYS A 6 -18.69 42.26 36.26
C LYS A 6 -17.44 41.47 36.67
N TYR A 7 -17.54 40.15 36.75
CA TYR A 7 -16.42 39.28 37.10
C TYR A 7 -15.27 39.35 36.07
N ILE A 8 -15.59 39.38 34.77
CA ILE A 8 -14.59 39.47 33.71
C ILE A 8 -13.88 40.82 33.73
N ILE A 9 -14.62 41.91 33.99
CA ILE A 9 -14.06 43.26 34.07
C ILE A 9 -13.16 43.40 35.30
N ASP A 10 -13.61 42.92 36.46
CA ASP A 10 -12.89 43.03 37.73
C ASP A 10 -11.59 42.19 37.71
N ASN A 11 -11.55 41.07 36.97
CA ASN A 11 -10.38 40.20 36.86
C ASN A 11 -9.61 40.37 35.54
N ARG A 12 -9.90 41.41 34.74
CA ARG A 12 -9.32 41.63 33.41
C ARG A 12 -7.78 41.62 33.41
N GLN A 13 -7.15 42.08 34.49
CA GLN A 13 -5.68 42.08 34.58
C GLN A 13 -5.09 40.68 34.72
N GLU A 14 -5.80 39.74 35.34
CA GLU A 14 -5.36 38.36 35.49
C GLU A 14 -5.37 37.62 34.14
N PHE A 15 -6.30 37.98 33.25
CA PHE A 15 -6.39 37.41 31.90
C PHE A 15 -5.35 37.94 30.91
N ASN A 16 -4.81 39.14 31.12
CA ASN A 16 -3.86 39.76 30.17
C ASN A 16 -2.37 39.52 30.51
N ASN A 17 -2.07 38.92 31.66
CA ASN A 17 -0.70 38.79 32.16
C ASN A 17 -0.04 37.42 31.88
N VAL A 18 -0.77 36.49 31.27
CA VAL A 18 -0.23 35.17 30.93
C VAL A 18 0.13 35.19 29.45
N GLU A 19 1.35 35.61 29.16
CA GLU A 19 1.94 35.34 27.85
C GLU A 19 2.25 33.84 27.80
N PRO A 20 1.73 33.09 26.82
CA PRO A 20 2.04 31.67 26.71
C PRO A 20 3.56 31.50 26.56
N PRO A 21 4.21 30.55 27.25
CA PRO A 21 5.62 30.25 27.03
C PRO A 21 5.90 30.07 25.53
N ALA A 22 7.01 30.66 25.05
CA ALA A 22 7.37 30.65 23.63
C ALA A 22 7.40 29.22 23.03
N ASP A 23 7.73 28.24 23.86
CA ASP A 23 7.88 26.83 23.48
C ASP A 23 6.55 26.04 23.52
N LEU A 24 5.42 26.66 23.88
CA LEU A 24 4.10 25.98 23.83
C LEU A 24 3.75 25.52 22.42
N PHE A 25 4.08 26.34 21.42
CA PHE A 25 3.84 25.99 20.02
C PHE A 25 4.81 24.93 19.51
N GLU A 26 6.00 24.78 20.11
CA GLU A 26 6.95 23.72 19.76
C GLU A 26 6.41 22.34 20.14
N GLY A 27 5.79 22.20 21.32
CA GLY A 27 5.16 20.94 21.74
C GLY A 27 3.97 20.54 20.86
N ILE A 28 3.14 21.52 20.48
CA ILE A 28 1.96 21.29 19.63
C ILE A 28 2.35 21.00 18.18
N ALA A 29 3.37 21.69 17.65
CA ALA A 29 3.89 21.43 16.31
C ALA A 29 4.56 20.05 16.19
N PHE A 30 5.20 19.60 17.28
CA PHE A 30 5.83 18.28 17.34
C PHE A 30 4.80 17.14 17.35
N GLU A 31 3.64 17.31 18.00
CA GLU A 31 2.54 16.32 17.97
C GLU A 31 1.81 16.29 16.61
N ALA A 32 1.84 17.38 15.83
CA ALA A 32 1.25 17.42 14.49
C ALA A 32 2.07 16.67 13.42
N ASP A 33 3.33 16.32 13.71
CA ASP A 33 4.22 15.53 12.85
C ASP A 33 4.16 14.02 13.21
N GLU A 34 3.01 13.53 13.71
CA GLU A 34 2.75 12.09 13.75
C GLU A 34 2.74 11.56 12.31
N GLN A 35 3.89 11.05 11.89
CA GLN A 35 4.07 10.39 10.59
C GLN A 35 2.99 9.34 10.43
N VAL A 36 2.10 9.57 9.46
CA VAL A 36 1.00 8.65 9.15
C VAL A 36 1.59 7.38 8.56
N THR A 37 1.96 6.43 9.42
CA THR A 37 2.36 5.09 9.00
C THR A 37 1.10 4.23 8.90
N ILE A 38 0.73 3.82 7.69
CA ILE A 38 -0.37 2.88 7.49
C ILE A 38 0.21 1.46 7.70
N PRO A 39 -0.20 0.70 8.72
CA PRO A 39 0.43 -0.59 9.03
C PRO A 39 -0.08 -1.71 8.10
N LEU A 40 0.32 -1.67 6.82
CA LEU A 40 -0.02 -2.67 5.79
C LEU A 40 0.77 -3.98 5.94
N TYR A 41 1.87 -3.94 6.71
CA TYR A 41 2.80 -5.06 6.88
C TYR A 41 2.13 -6.36 7.36
N LYS A 42 1.03 -6.31 8.13
CA LYS A 42 0.35 -7.51 8.63
C LYS A 42 -0.39 -8.29 7.54
N LYS A 43 -0.94 -7.60 6.53
CA LYS A 43 -1.60 -8.25 5.39
C LYS A 43 -0.55 -8.78 4.41
N ILE A 44 0.48 -7.97 4.13
CA ILE A 44 1.60 -8.35 3.26
C ILE A 44 2.34 -9.55 3.85
N ALA A 45 2.65 -9.57 5.15
CA ALA A 45 3.29 -10.70 5.82
C ALA A 45 2.46 -11.99 5.76
N ARG A 46 1.13 -11.89 5.91
CA ARG A 46 0.25 -13.08 5.86
C ARG A 46 0.16 -13.66 4.44
N TRP A 47 0.25 -12.81 3.42
CA TRP A 47 0.30 -13.22 2.02
C TRP A 47 1.67 -13.72 1.60
N SER A 48 2.74 -13.05 2.03
CA SER A 48 4.12 -13.45 1.74
C SER A 48 4.45 -14.80 2.35
N VAL A 49 3.90 -15.15 3.53
CA VAL A 49 4.05 -16.51 4.09
C VAL A 49 3.38 -17.57 3.22
N ARG A 50 2.24 -17.27 2.59
CA ARG A 50 1.56 -18.21 1.67
C ARG A 50 2.29 -18.34 0.34
N ALA A 51 2.75 -17.22 -0.22
CA ALA A 51 3.57 -17.21 -1.43
C ALA A 51 4.91 -17.92 -1.20
N ALA A 52 5.61 -17.61 -0.10
CA ALA A 52 6.85 -18.27 0.28
C ALA A 52 6.67 -19.75 0.58
N ALA A 53 5.54 -20.16 1.19
CA ALA A 53 5.25 -21.58 1.35
C ALA A 53 5.03 -22.29 0.01
N ALA A 54 4.37 -21.66 -0.95
CA ALA A 54 4.23 -22.20 -2.31
C ALA A 54 5.59 -22.32 -3.00
N ILE A 55 6.40 -21.24 -2.98
CA ILE A 55 7.76 -21.22 -3.52
C ILE A 55 8.63 -22.30 -2.85
N LEU A 56 8.56 -22.47 -1.53
CA LEU A 56 9.32 -23.52 -0.82
C LEU A 56 8.86 -24.92 -1.20
N ILE A 57 7.55 -25.13 -1.40
CA ILE A 57 7.02 -26.42 -1.89
C ILE A 57 7.53 -26.68 -3.31
N PHE A 58 7.58 -25.68 -4.19
CA PHE A 58 8.09 -25.83 -5.56
C PHE A 58 9.61 -25.95 -5.64
N ALA A 59 10.37 -25.17 -4.84
CA ALA A 59 11.82 -25.28 -4.73
C ALA A 59 12.22 -26.64 -4.14
N SER A 60 11.47 -27.16 -3.17
CA SER A 60 11.69 -28.51 -2.64
C SER A 60 11.27 -29.61 -3.62
N ALA A 61 10.19 -29.42 -4.39
CA ALA A 61 9.81 -30.34 -5.46
C ALA A 61 10.83 -30.34 -6.60
N TRP A 62 11.34 -29.18 -7.01
CA TRP A 62 12.39 -29.01 -8.01
C TRP A 62 13.70 -29.64 -7.54
N PHE A 63 14.13 -29.38 -6.31
CA PHE A 63 15.34 -29.98 -5.71
C PHE A 63 15.26 -31.51 -5.59
N LEU A 64 14.07 -32.06 -5.30
CA LEU A 64 13.85 -33.50 -5.27
C LEU A 64 13.78 -34.13 -6.68
N ASN A 65 13.35 -33.37 -7.69
CA ASN A 65 13.30 -33.81 -9.08
C ASN A 65 14.69 -33.74 -9.77
N ASP A 66 15.53 -32.76 -9.40
CA ASP A 66 16.93 -32.63 -9.85
C ASP A 66 17.79 -33.85 -9.50
N LEU A 67 17.52 -34.47 -8.34
CA LEU A 67 18.17 -35.72 -7.92
C LEU A 67 17.70 -36.97 -8.71
N ARG A 68 16.66 -36.88 -9.54
CA ARG A 68 15.95 -38.02 -10.13
C ARG A 68 15.89 -38.03 -11.66
N ASP A 69 16.93 -37.54 -12.32
CA ASP A 69 17.25 -37.74 -13.75
C ASP A 69 16.83 -36.58 -14.68
N HIS A 70 17.80 -36.17 -15.52
CA HIS A 70 17.67 -35.15 -16.57
C HIS A 70 16.96 -35.77 -17.77
N ASN A 71 15.63 -35.68 -17.82
CA ASN A 71 14.92 -35.85 -19.09
C ASN A 71 14.39 -34.49 -19.52
N ASP A 72 15.12 -33.84 -20.43
CA ASP A 72 14.73 -32.62 -21.13
C ASP A 72 13.37 -32.84 -21.81
N GLN A 73 12.29 -32.55 -21.09
CA GLN A 73 11.01 -32.30 -21.73
C GLN A 73 11.13 -30.94 -22.40
N VAL A 74 11.49 -30.95 -23.68
CA VAL A 74 11.26 -29.83 -24.57
C VAL A 74 9.78 -29.50 -24.50
N ALA A 75 9.44 -28.37 -23.87
CA ALA A 75 8.08 -27.89 -23.72
C ALA A 75 7.48 -27.68 -25.13
N ASN A 76 6.67 -28.63 -25.58
CA ASN A 76 5.79 -28.38 -26.71
C ASN A 76 4.72 -27.40 -26.22
N ILE A 77 4.79 -26.17 -26.73
CA ILE A 77 3.77 -25.16 -26.48
C ILE A 77 2.47 -25.68 -27.12
N ASP A 78 1.55 -26.17 -26.29
CA ASP A 78 0.22 -26.59 -26.71
C ASP A 78 -0.71 -25.37 -26.89
N ASP A 79 -1.80 -25.50 -27.66
CA ASP A 79 -2.72 -24.38 -27.92
C ASP A 79 -3.32 -23.80 -26.61
N GLN A 80 -3.55 -24.66 -25.60
CA GLN A 80 -4.00 -24.25 -24.27
C GLN A 80 -2.96 -23.36 -23.56
N SER A 81 -1.67 -23.61 -23.79
CA SER A 81 -0.57 -22.84 -23.22
C SER A 81 -0.52 -21.41 -23.78
N LEU A 82 -0.78 -21.27 -25.08
CA LEU A 82 -0.85 -19.97 -25.76
C LEU A 82 -2.03 -19.13 -25.29
N GLU A 83 -3.18 -19.76 -25.04
CA GLU A 83 -4.37 -19.08 -24.54
C GLU A 83 -4.13 -18.51 -23.12
N ILE A 84 -3.56 -19.32 -22.22
CA ILE A 84 -3.22 -18.90 -20.85
C ILE A 84 -2.22 -17.73 -20.85
N ILE A 85 -1.20 -17.77 -21.70
CA ILE A 85 -0.22 -16.68 -21.83
C ILE A 85 -0.89 -15.41 -22.37
N LYS A 86 -1.83 -15.54 -23.29
CA LYS A 86 -2.60 -14.41 -23.83
C LYS A 86 -3.47 -13.78 -22.75
N GLU A 87 -4.19 -14.57 -21.96
CA GLU A 87 -4.99 -14.10 -20.83
C GLU A 87 -4.13 -13.35 -19.81
N LEU A 88 -2.95 -13.89 -19.47
CA LEU A 88 -1.99 -13.21 -18.59
C LEU A 88 -1.61 -11.83 -19.12
N LYS A 89 -1.30 -11.73 -20.42
CA LYS A 89 -0.90 -10.46 -21.04
C LYS A 89 -2.02 -9.42 -21.04
N GLU A 90 -3.26 -9.85 -21.25
CA GLU A 90 -4.44 -8.98 -21.16
C GLU A 90 -4.66 -8.50 -19.71
N ALA A 91 -4.51 -9.41 -18.74
CA ALA A 91 -4.57 -9.08 -17.33
C ALA A 91 -3.46 -8.10 -16.91
N GLU A 92 -2.21 -8.32 -17.33
CA GLU A 92 -1.09 -7.40 -17.10
C GLU A 92 -1.43 -5.99 -17.57
N ALA A 93 -1.93 -5.85 -18.81
CA ALA A 93 -2.28 -4.56 -19.36
C ALA A 93 -3.38 -3.87 -18.53
N PHE A 94 -4.43 -4.60 -18.18
CA PHE A 94 -5.54 -4.08 -17.37
C PHE A 94 -5.08 -3.63 -15.98
N TYR A 95 -4.37 -4.50 -15.25
CA TYR A 95 -3.95 -4.22 -13.88
C TYR A 95 -2.88 -3.12 -13.83
N ASN A 96 -1.91 -3.11 -14.74
CA ASN A 96 -0.89 -2.05 -14.78
C ASN A 96 -1.49 -0.67 -15.03
N ALA A 97 -2.49 -0.57 -15.91
CA ALA A 97 -3.19 0.69 -16.15
C ALA A 97 -3.87 1.20 -14.87
N ARG A 98 -4.54 0.32 -14.12
CA ARG A 98 -5.25 0.68 -12.89
C ARG A 98 -4.29 0.98 -11.73
N ILE A 99 -3.19 0.23 -11.60
CA ILE A 99 -2.12 0.51 -10.63
C ILE A 99 -1.53 1.88 -10.89
N THR A 100 -1.18 2.19 -12.15
CA THR A 100 -0.62 3.49 -12.54
C THR A 100 -1.59 4.63 -12.21
N HIS A 101 -2.88 4.44 -12.52
CA HIS A 101 -3.92 5.40 -12.18
C HIS A 101 -4.04 5.64 -10.67
N ASN A 102 -4.07 4.57 -9.87
CA ASN A 102 -4.18 4.69 -8.41
C ASN A 102 -2.93 5.32 -7.79
N LYS A 103 -1.73 4.97 -8.26
CA LYS A 103 -0.47 5.63 -7.84
C LYS A 103 -0.51 7.13 -8.11
N HIS A 104 -1.02 7.54 -9.28
CA HIS A 104 -1.16 8.96 -9.60
C HIS A 104 -2.15 9.67 -8.66
N ARG A 105 -3.30 9.05 -8.36
CA ARG A 105 -4.25 9.58 -7.37
C ARG A 105 -3.62 9.72 -5.98
N ILE A 106 -2.88 8.72 -5.52
CA ILE A 106 -2.18 8.76 -4.23
C ILE A 106 -1.19 9.92 -4.21
N ALA A 107 -0.40 10.11 -5.27
CA ALA A 107 0.55 11.23 -5.35
C ALA A 107 -0.15 12.60 -5.26
N SER A 108 -1.33 12.73 -5.88
CA SER A 108 -2.15 13.95 -5.79
C SER A 108 -2.70 14.20 -4.38
N PHE A 109 -3.16 13.17 -3.67
CA PHE A 109 -3.67 13.31 -2.29
C PHE A 109 -2.55 13.47 -1.25
N ALA A 110 -1.40 12.82 -1.47
CA ALA A 110 -0.26 12.80 -0.57
C ALA A 110 0.83 13.82 -0.95
N SER A 111 0.52 14.84 -1.77
CA SER A 111 1.48 15.86 -2.19
C SER A 111 2.14 16.60 -1.01
N ASN A 112 1.44 16.69 0.13
CA ASN A 112 1.95 17.30 1.36
C ASN A 112 2.56 16.29 2.35
N ASN A 113 2.52 14.99 2.05
CA ASN A 113 2.93 13.89 2.94
C ASN A 113 3.82 12.88 2.18
N PRO A 114 5.09 13.22 1.91
CA PRO A 114 5.99 12.37 1.12
C PRO A 114 6.22 10.97 1.72
N GLY A 115 6.16 10.83 3.05
CA GLY A 115 6.32 9.54 3.74
C GLY A 115 5.26 8.50 3.35
N ILE A 116 4.04 8.94 2.99
CA ILE A 116 3.00 8.02 2.52
C ILE A 116 3.40 7.44 1.15
N ILE A 117 3.90 8.29 0.25
CA ILE A 117 4.36 7.85 -1.09
C ILE A 117 5.52 6.87 -0.98
N GLU A 118 6.47 7.13 -0.07
CA GLU A 118 7.60 6.24 0.19
C GLU A 118 7.13 4.88 0.71
N SER A 119 6.27 4.85 1.74
CA SER A 119 5.73 3.59 2.27
C SER A 119 4.98 2.77 1.23
N VAL A 120 4.18 3.41 0.37
CA VAL A 120 3.46 2.76 -0.74
C VAL A 120 4.45 2.12 -1.71
N ASN A 121 5.50 2.85 -2.09
CA ASN A 121 6.49 2.32 -3.03
C ASN A 121 7.25 1.13 -2.43
N THR A 122 7.66 1.20 -1.16
CA THR A 122 8.32 0.09 -0.47
C THR A 122 7.43 -1.16 -0.42
N ASP A 123 6.14 -1.02 -0.12
CA ASP A 123 5.20 -2.14 -0.09
C ASP A 123 4.98 -2.76 -1.47
N LEU A 124 4.94 -1.93 -2.52
CA LEU A 124 4.83 -2.39 -3.91
C LEU A 124 6.10 -3.08 -4.41
N GLU A 125 7.29 -2.63 -4.00
CA GLU A 125 8.57 -3.22 -4.39
C GLU A 125 8.69 -4.69 -3.98
N GLN A 126 8.18 -5.05 -2.80
CA GLN A 126 8.13 -6.45 -2.38
C GLN A 126 7.28 -7.30 -3.33
N LEU A 127 6.14 -6.75 -3.77
CA LEU A 127 5.25 -7.44 -4.69
C LEU A 127 5.82 -7.49 -6.12
N ASP A 128 6.62 -6.49 -6.53
CA ASP A 128 7.39 -6.52 -7.78
C ASP A 128 8.47 -7.61 -7.77
N ALA A 129 9.16 -7.80 -6.63
CA ALA A 129 10.15 -8.87 -6.49
C ALA A 129 9.50 -10.27 -6.64
N VAL A 130 8.36 -10.50 -5.97
CA VAL A 130 7.60 -11.77 -6.10
C VAL A 130 7.13 -11.98 -7.54
N TYR A 131 6.68 -10.91 -8.22
CA TYR A 131 6.27 -11.02 -9.62
C TYR A 131 7.42 -11.46 -10.53
N LYS A 132 8.62 -10.93 -10.29
CA LYS A 132 9.81 -11.28 -11.06
C LYS A 132 10.17 -12.76 -10.90
N GLU A 133 10.12 -13.27 -9.68
CA GLU A 133 10.36 -14.69 -9.38
C GLU A 133 9.33 -15.59 -10.11
N LEU A 134 8.03 -15.26 -10.01
CA LEU A 134 6.99 -16.00 -10.73
C LEU A 134 7.17 -15.97 -12.25
N LYS A 135 7.69 -14.86 -12.79
CA LYS A 135 7.98 -14.73 -14.22
C LYS A 135 9.16 -15.60 -14.65
N ASP A 136 10.19 -15.70 -13.82
CA ASP A 136 11.34 -16.57 -14.07
C ASP A 136 10.88 -18.05 -14.04
N ASP A 137 10.07 -18.44 -13.03
CA ASP A 137 9.48 -19.79 -12.92
C ASP A 137 8.57 -20.16 -14.11
N LEU A 138 7.83 -19.19 -14.64
CA LEU A 138 6.99 -19.36 -15.84
C LEU A 138 7.83 -19.58 -17.09
N GLY A 139 9.01 -18.97 -17.18
CA GLY A 139 9.93 -19.12 -18.32
C GLY A 139 10.53 -20.53 -18.40
N ASP A 140 10.85 -21.12 -17.24
CA ASP A 140 11.42 -22.46 -17.14
C ASP A 140 10.36 -23.57 -17.30
N ASN A 141 9.10 -23.28 -16.95
CA ASN A 141 7.96 -24.20 -17.05
C ASN A 141 6.82 -23.59 -17.89
N ALA A 142 7.13 -23.21 -19.13
CA ALA A 142 6.22 -22.51 -20.03
C ALA A 142 4.79 -23.10 -19.98
N ALA A 143 3.87 -22.31 -19.43
CA ALA A 143 2.43 -22.55 -19.29
C ALA A 143 1.91 -23.42 -18.14
N ASN A 144 2.46 -23.24 -16.93
CA ASN A 144 1.73 -23.65 -15.73
C ASN A 144 0.64 -22.63 -15.36
N GLN A 145 -0.63 -23.04 -15.47
CA GLN A 145 -1.81 -22.25 -15.09
C GLN A 145 -1.72 -21.71 -13.65
N GLU A 146 -1.14 -22.48 -12.72
CA GLU A 146 -1.01 -22.07 -11.32
C GLU A 146 -0.08 -20.85 -11.15
N ILE A 147 0.99 -20.78 -11.96
CA ILE A 147 1.92 -19.64 -11.94
C ILE A 147 1.23 -18.40 -12.48
N VAL A 148 0.49 -18.52 -13.58
CA VAL A 148 -0.30 -17.42 -14.16
C VAL A 148 -1.36 -16.91 -13.17
N GLU A 149 -2.06 -17.81 -12.48
CA GLU A 149 -2.99 -17.43 -11.42
C GLU A 149 -2.29 -16.70 -10.28
N ALA A 150 -1.13 -17.17 -9.83
CA ALA A 150 -0.33 -16.50 -8.80
C ALA A 150 0.13 -15.09 -9.24
N MET A 151 0.51 -14.91 -10.51
CA MET A 151 0.88 -13.63 -11.09
C MET A 151 -0.31 -12.65 -11.12
N ILE A 152 -1.49 -13.11 -11.54
CA ILE A 152 -2.73 -12.32 -11.52
C ILE A 152 -3.11 -11.93 -10.10
N GLN A 153 -2.94 -12.84 -9.15
CA GLN A 153 -3.23 -12.59 -7.74
C GLN A 153 -2.26 -11.58 -7.12
N ASN A 154 -0.98 -11.59 -7.52
CA ASN A 154 -0.01 -10.55 -7.14
C ASN A 154 -0.49 -9.15 -7.59
N TYR A 155 -0.98 -9.03 -8.82
CA TYR A 155 -1.55 -7.78 -9.33
C TYR A 155 -2.79 -7.32 -8.55
N ARG A 156 -3.71 -8.23 -8.23
CA ARG A 156 -4.89 -7.91 -7.42
C ARG A 156 -4.49 -7.38 -6.05
N LEU A 157 -3.51 -8.00 -5.41
CA LEU A 157 -3.01 -7.54 -4.12
C LEU A 157 -2.39 -6.14 -4.20
N LYS A 158 -1.61 -5.84 -5.25
CA LYS A 158 -1.09 -4.47 -5.47
C LYS A 158 -2.23 -3.45 -5.56
N LEU A 159 -3.30 -3.78 -6.28
CA LEU A 159 -4.45 -2.90 -6.39
C LEU A 159 -5.19 -2.72 -5.07
N ASP A 160 -5.45 -3.80 -4.34
CA ASP A 160 -6.15 -3.75 -3.06
C ASP A 160 -5.42 -2.83 -2.07
N ILE A 161 -4.08 -2.91 -2.01
CA ILE A 161 -3.25 -2.03 -1.18
C ILE A 161 -3.43 -0.58 -1.60
N LEU A 162 -3.34 -0.29 -2.91
CA LEU A 162 -3.47 1.08 -3.41
C LEU A 162 -4.88 1.66 -3.17
N GLU A 163 -5.92 0.84 -3.30
CA GLU A 163 -7.31 1.24 -3.04
C GLU A 163 -7.54 1.50 -1.55
N GLU A 164 -7.00 0.66 -0.66
CA GLU A 164 -7.07 0.86 0.80
C GLU A 164 -6.36 2.15 1.23
N ILE A 165 -5.22 2.47 0.64
CA ILE A 165 -4.49 3.72 0.90
C ILE A 165 -5.29 4.92 0.41
N LEU A 166 -5.84 4.85 -0.81
CA LEU A 166 -6.69 5.93 -1.34
C LEU A 166 -7.90 6.18 -0.46
N GLN A 167 -8.56 5.12 0.03
CA GLN A 167 -9.69 5.26 0.93
C GLN A 167 -9.30 6.01 2.21
N GLN A 168 -8.18 5.65 2.83
CA GLN A 168 -7.71 6.31 4.05
C GLN A 168 -7.33 7.78 3.81
N LEU A 169 -6.72 8.08 2.66
CA LEU A 169 -6.40 9.46 2.28
C LEU A 169 -7.67 10.31 2.07
N GLU A 170 -8.69 9.75 1.42
CA GLU A 170 -9.97 10.41 1.21
C GLU A 170 -10.72 10.64 2.52
N GLU A 171 -10.74 9.65 3.43
CA GLU A 171 -11.35 9.78 4.76
C GLU A 171 -10.69 10.91 5.57
N LYS A 172 -9.36 10.97 5.60
CA LYS A 172 -8.63 12.04 6.31
C LYS A 172 -8.88 13.43 5.72
N SER A 173 -8.93 13.55 4.40
CA SER A 173 -9.27 14.81 3.71
C SER A 173 -10.67 15.32 4.10
N ASN A 174 -11.65 14.41 4.16
CA ASN A 174 -13.03 14.76 4.51
C ASN A 174 -13.20 15.16 5.98
N THR A 175 -12.43 14.57 6.90
CA THR A 175 -12.44 14.93 8.33
C THR A 175 -11.85 16.32 8.56
N ASN A 176 -10.69 16.63 7.96
CA ASN A 176 -10.08 17.97 8.04
C ASN A 176 -11.02 19.08 7.54
N LYS A 177 -11.80 18.81 6.49
CA LYS A 177 -12.79 19.75 5.96
C LYS A 177 -13.98 19.98 6.91
N LYS A 178 -14.39 18.98 7.69
CA LYS A 178 -15.47 19.13 8.68
C LYS A 178 -15.03 19.92 9.90
N GLU A 179 -13.80 19.71 10.35
CA GLU A 179 -13.24 20.45 11.48
C GLU A 179 -13.05 21.93 11.13
N SER A 180 -12.53 22.26 9.95
CA SER A 180 -12.37 23.67 9.53
C SER A 180 -13.69 24.45 9.46
N ILE A 181 -14.80 23.81 9.10
CA ILE A 181 -16.13 24.42 9.07
C ILE A 181 -16.70 24.64 10.50
N SER A 182 -16.29 23.82 11.47
CA SER A 182 -16.77 23.92 12.86
C SER A 182 -16.16 25.08 13.64
N TYR A 183 -14.99 25.57 13.23
CA TYR A 183 -14.32 26.72 13.86
C TYR A 183 -14.73 28.08 13.27
N GLU A 184 -15.52 28.09 12.20
CA GLU A 184 -16.02 29.32 11.55
C GLU A 184 -17.46 29.70 11.94
N LEU A 185 -18.10 28.95 12.85
CA LEU A 185 -19.45 29.20 13.38
C LEU A 185 -19.42 29.60 14.86
#